data_AF-A0A2N5A363-F1
#
_entry.id   AF-A0A2N5A363-F1
#
_cell.length_a   1.000
_cell.length_b   1.000
_cell.length_c   1.000
_cell.angle_alpha   90.00
_cell.angle_beta   90.00
_cell.angle_gamma   90.00
#
_symmetry.space_group_name_H-M   'P 1'
#
loop_
_entity.id
_entity.type
_entity.pdbx_description
1 polymer ?
#
loop_
_entity_poly.entity_id
_entity_poly.type
_entity_poly.pdbx_seq_one_letter_code
_entity_poly.pdbx_strand_id
1 'polypeptide(L)'
;YTSADSVFQIACHEETFGLDKLYELCEIAREELTEGGYNIGRVIARPFIGDKAGNFQRTGNRHDLAVEPPAPTVLQKLVDEKNGHVVSVGKIADIYANCGITKKVKATGLDALFDATIKEMKEAGDETIVFTNFVDFDSSWGHRRDVAGYAAGLELFDRRLPELMELVGEDDILILTADHGCDPTWT
;
A
#
# COMPACT_ATOMS: atom_id res chain seq x y z
N TYR A 1 16.31 -10.69 0.20
CA TYR A 1 16.47 -9.88 -1.02
C TYR A 1 15.74 -8.55 -0.85
N THR A 2 15.93 -7.58 -1.74
CA THR A 2 15.28 -6.26 -1.68
C THR A 2 14.67 -5.87 -3.03
N SER A 3 14.01 -4.72 -3.13
CA SER A 3 13.50 -4.12 -4.37
C SER A 3 14.05 -2.68 -4.50
N ALA A 4 13.45 -1.87 -5.38
CA ALA A 4 13.73 -0.44 -5.46
C ALA A 4 13.15 0.35 -4.26
N ASP A 5 12.23 -0.25 -3.49
CA ASP A 5 11.67 0.33 -2.27
C ASP A 5 12.50 -0.06 -1.05
N SER A 6 12.32 0.67 0.06
CA SER A 6 12.94 0.36 1.36
C SER A 6 12.30 -0.88 2.01
N VAL A 7 12.62 -2.06 1.48
CA VAL A 7 12.07 -3.35 1.94
C VAL A 7 13.15 -4.43 2.13
N PHE A 8 12.96 -5.27 3.14
CA PHE A 8 13.78 -6.47 3.38
C PHE A 8 12.90 -7.71 3.26
N GLN A 9 13.17 -8.55 2.25
CA GLN A 9 12.31 -9.68 1.91
C GLN A 9 12.99 -11.02 2.20
N ILE A 10 12.31 -11.90 2.91
CA ILE A 10 12.81 -13.22 3.30
C ILE A 10 11.95 -14.29 2.63
N ALA A 11 12.54 -15.10 1.75
CA ALA A 11 11.85 -16.19 1.07
C ALA A 11 12.32 -17.53 1.59
N CYS A 12 11.39 -18.33 2.12
CA CYS A 12 11.64 -19.66 2.64
C CYS A 12 10.57 -20.63 2.11
N HIS A 13 10.97 -21.88 1.87
CA HIS A 13 10.04 -22.92 1.44
C HIS A 13 9.20 -23.39 2.62
N GLU A 14 7.87 -23.42 2.47
CA GLU A 14 6.95 -23.67 3.60
C GLU A 14 7.17 -25.04 4.25
N GLU A 15 7.37 -26.10 3.46
CA GLU A 15 7.50 -27.46 3.99
C GLU A 15 8.85 -27.73 4.68
N THR A 16 9.93 -27.12 4.21
CA THR A 16 11.28 -27.42 4.72
C THR A 16 11.72 -26.47 5.82
N PHE A 17 11.30 -25.21 5.75
CA PHE A 17 11.63 -24.21 6.77
C PHE A 17 10.52 -24.08 7.81
N GLY A 18 9.25 -24.14 7.39
CA GLY A 18 8.08 -23.89 8.23
C GLY A 18 7.64 -22.43 8.19
N LEU A 19 6.32 -22.22 8.08
CA LEU A 19 5.73 -20.88 7.98
C LEU A 19 5.89 -20.08 9.28
N ASP A 20 5.64 -20.69 10.44
CA ASP A 20 5.76 -20.03 11.74
C ASP A 20 7.20 -19.56 12.01
N LYS A 21 8.19 -20.38 11.64
CA LYS A 21 9.62 -20.01 11.73
C LYS A 21 9.97 -18.87 10.78
N LEU A 22 9.35 -18.80 9.60
CA LEU A 22 9.55 -17.69 8.68
C LEU A 22 9.02 -16.39 9.30
N TYR A 23 7.87 -16.42 9.96
CA TYR A 23 7.33 -15.25 10.65
C TYR A 23 8.22 -14.83 11.81
N GLU A 24 8.64 -15.77 12.67
CA GLU A 24 9.60 -15.51 13.76
C GLU A 24 10.90 -14.89 13.23
N LEU A 25 11.45 -15.42 12.14
CA LEU A 25 12.65 -14.85 11.51
C LEU A 25 12.40 -13.42 10.97
N CYS A 26 11.21 -13.13 10.47
CA CYS A 26 10.87 -11.77 10.03
C CYS A 26 10.79 -10.79 11.20
N GLU A 27 10.27 -11.21 12.35
CA GLU A 27 10.26 -10.40 13.58
C GLU A 27 11.68 -10.11 14.07
N ILE A 28 12.52 -11.15 14.18
CA ILE A 28 13.94 -10.99 14.54
C ILE A 28 14.63 -10.02 13.56
N ALA A 29 14.43 -10.21 12.25
CA ALA A 29 14.98 -9.30 11.26
C ALA A 29 14.47 -7.86 11.43
N ARG A 30 13.21 -7.66 11.79
CA ARG A 30 12.64 -6.34 12.06
C ARG A 30 13.33 -5.69 13.26
N GLU A 31 13.46 -6.40 14.38
CA GLU A 31 14.13 -5.91 15.59
C GLU A 31 15.58 -5.48 15.28
N GLU A 32 16.37 -6.37 14.69
CA GLU A 32 17.77 -6.12 14.32
C GLU A 32 17.92 -4.93 13.36
N LEU A 33 17.02 -4.81 12.37
CA LEU A 33 17.04 -3.70 11.42
C LEU A 33 16.69 -2.35 12.09
N THR A 34 15.88 -2.38 13.14
CA THR A 34 15.53 -1.20 13.93
C THR A 34 16.67 -0.81 14.86
N GLU A 35 17.21 -1.76 15.64
CA GLU A 35 18.31 -1.52 16.57
C GLU A 35 19.58 -1.06 15.87
N GLY A 36 19.86 -1.60 14.69
CA GLY A 36 20.99 -1.18 13.87
C GLY A 36 20.79 0.17 13.16
N GLY A 37 19.62 0.80 13.25
CA GLY A 37 19.36 2.11 12.65
C GLY A 37 19.32 2.12 11.12
N TYR A 38 19.01 0.98 10.48
CA TYR A 38 19.07 0.83 9.03
C TYR A 38 17.92 1.49 8.25
N ASN A 39 16.91 2.02 8.97
CA ASN A 39 15.75 2.72 8.39
C ASN A 39 15.03 1.95 7.25
N ILE A 40 14.90 0.63 7.43
CA ILE A 40 14.12 -0.21 6.51
C ILE A 40 12.64 -0.02 6.78
N GLY A 41 11.85 0.31 5.75
CA GLY A 41 10.42 0.62 5.91
C GLY A 41 9.55 -0.62 6.17
N ARG A 42 9.93 -1.79 5.62
CA ARG A 42 9.13 -3.01 5.75
C ARG A 42 9.97 -4.29 5.68
N VAL A 43 9.66 -5.26 6.55
CA VAL A 43 10.11 -6.66 6.40
C VAL A 43 8.97 -7.49 5.80
N ILE A 44 9.25 -8.30 4.78
CA ILE A 44 8.22 -9.07 4.06
C ILE A 44 8.55 -10.57 4.05
N ALA A 45 7.69 -11.37 4.65
CA ALA A 45 7.68 -12.82 4.53
C ALA A 45 7.20 -13.22 3.12
N ARG A 46 8.01 -13.98 2.41
CA ARG A 46 7.76 -14.46 1.05
C ARG A 46 7.80 -15.99 0.98
N PRO A 47 6.84 -16.67 1.62
CA PRO A 47 6.78 -18.11 1.55
C PRO A 47 6.53 -18.59 0.12
N PHE A 48 7.09 -19.75 -0.19
CA PHE A 48 6.89 -20.43 -1.46
C PHE A 48 6.80 -21.94 -1.28
N ILE A 49 6.22 -22.60 -2.28
CA ILE A 49 6.12 -24.05 -2.41
C ILE A 49 6.70 -24.48 -3.75
N GLY A 50 6.88 -25.78 -3.94
CA GLY A 50 7.33 -26.40 -5.19
C GLY A 50 8.42 -27.42 -4.93
N ASP A 51 8.36 -28.54 -5.64
CA ASP A 51 9.20 -29.71 -5.38
C ASP A 51 10.60 -29.63 -6.03
N LYS A 52 10.78 -28.74 -7.02
CA LYS A 52 12.03 -28.62 -7.77
C LYS A 52 12.21 -27.25 -8.44
N ALA A 53 13.45 -27.00 -8.87
CA ALA A 53 13.80 -25.84 -9.68
C ALA A 53 12.91 -25.76 -10.94
N GLY A 54 12.39 -24.56 -11.21
CA GLY A 54 11.43 -24.31 -12.29
C GLY A 54 9.95 -24.46 -11.88
N ASN A 55 9.66 -25.05 -10.72
CA ASN A 55 8.30 -25.25 -10.20
C ASN A 55 7.96 -24.41 -8.97
N PHE A 56 8.83 -23.50 -8.52
CA PHE A 56 8.58 -22.72 -7.31
C PHE A 56 7.49 -21.67 -7.52
N GLN A 57 6.54 -21.61 -6.58
CA GLN A 57 5.44 -20.66 -6.59
C GLN A 57 5.29 -19.99 -5.22
N ARG A 58 5.16 -18.66 -5.22
CA ARG A 58 4.83 -17.90 -4.00
C ARG A 58 3.41 -18.24 -3.55
N THR A 59 3.22 -18.39 -2.24
CA THR A 59 1.89 -18.67 -1.68
C THR A 59 1.17 -17.38 -1.28
N GLY A 60 -0.09 -17.51 -0.87
CA GLY A 60 -0.88 -16.43 -0.28
C GLY A 60 -0.49 -16.06 1.15
N ASN A 61 0.40 -16.82 1.80
CA ASN A 61 0.81 -16.65 3.19
C ASN A 61 1.84 -15.51 3.39
N ARG A 62 1.80 -14.51 2.50
CA ARG A 62 2.62 -13.32 2.62
C ARG A 62 2.23 -12.57 3.90
N HIS A 63 3.23 -12.17 4.66
CA HIS A 63 3.08 -11.30 5.83
C HIS A 63 4.06 -10.14 5.76
N ASP A 64 3.63 -8.96 6.21
CA ASP A 64 4.36 -7.71 6.06
C ASP A 64 4.45 -7.01 7.42
N LEU A 65 5.67 -6.80 7.92
CA LEU A 65 5.96 -6.04 9.13
C LEU A 65 6.38 -4.62 8.73
N ALA A 66 5.45 -3.69 8.84
CA ALA A 66 5.67 -2.27 8.56
C ALA A 66 6.11 -1.53 9.81
N VAL A 67 6.90 -0.47 9.64
CA VAL A 67 7.20 0.48 10.72
C VAL A 67 5.97 1.36 10.96
N GLU A 68 5.55 1.49 12.22
CA GLU A 68 4.50 2.43 12.59
C GLU A 68 4.95 3.89 12.38
N PRO A 69 4.04 4.82 12.06
CA PRO A 69 4.38 6.24 12.00
C PRO A 69 5.05 6.70 13.31
N PRO A 70 6.10 7.55 13.26
CA PRO A 70 6.92 7.90 14.43
C PRO A 70 6.18 8.79 15.46
N ALA A 71 5.00 9.29 15.12
CA ALA A 71 4.13 10.06 15.99
C ALA A 71 2.66 9.90 15.56
N PRO A 72 1.68 10.19 16.44
CA PRO A 72 0.26 10.12 16.10
C PRO A 72 -0.08 10.95 14.85
N THR A 73 -0.66 10.28 13.86
CA THR A 73 -1.03 10.88 12.57
C THR A 73 -2.38 11.59 12.65
N VAL A 74 -2.71 12.39 11.64
CA VAL A 74 -4.06 12.99 11.51
C VAL A 74 -5.13 11.90 11.44
N LEU A 75 -4.84 10.76 10.79
CA LEU A 75 -5.77 9.62 10.72
C LEU A 75 -6.08 9.10 12.13
N GLN A 76 -5.04 8.88 12.93
CA GLN A 76 -5.17 8.41 14.31
C GLN A 76 -5.96 9.41 15.16
N LYS A 77 -5.66 10.70 15.05
CA LYS A 77 -6.38 11.75 15.80
C LYS A 77 -7.85 11.87 15.43
N LEU A 78 -8.18 11.73 14.13
CA LEU A 78 -9.58 11.73 13.69
C LEU A 78 -10.36 10.59 14.35
N VAL A 79 -9.79 9.38 14.35
CA VAL A 79 -10.43 8.21 14.95
C VAL A 79 -10.53 8.35 16.47
N ASP A 80 -9.41 8.65 17.14
CA ASP A 80 -9.34 8.56 18.59
C ASP A 80 -9.95 9.77 19.32
N GLU A 81 -9.82 10.97 18.75
CA GLU A 81 -10.23 12.22 19.42
C GLU A 81 -11.58 12.75 18.90
N LYS A 82 -11.94 12.41 17.67
CA LYS A 82 -13.19 12.88 17.03
C LYS A 82 -14.19 11.78 16.77
N ASN A 83 -13.83 10.52 17.04
CA ASN A 83 -14.71 9.38 16.78
C ASN A 83 -15.11 9.27 15.30
N GLY A 84 -14.27 9.81 14.41
CA GLY A 84 -14.46 9.81 12.97
C GLY A 84 -14.01 8.51 12.31
N HIS A 85 -14.02 8.49 10.98
CA HIS A 85 -13.74 7.29 10.20
C HIS A 85 -12.65 7.49 9.15
N VAL A 86 -11.84 6.45 8.95
CA VAL A 86 -10.80 6.45 7.91
C VAL A 86 -10.93 5.16 7.10
N VAL A 87 -11.39 5.31 5.87
CA VAL A 87 -11.48 4.24 4.88
C VAL A 87 -10.23 4.26 4.01
N SER A 88 -9.38 3.26 4.19
CA SER A 88 -8.20 3.08 3.35
C SER A 88 -8.54 2.24 2.12
N VAL A 89 -8.11 2.71 0.94
CA VAL A 89 -8.25 2.00 -0.33
C VAL A 89 -6.86 1.73 -0.91
N GLY A 90 -6.62 0.47 -1.28
CA GLY A 90 -5.33 0.03 -1.82
C GLY A 90 -4.26 -0.09 -0.74
N LYS A 91 -3.15 0.64 -0.89
CA LYS A 91 -1.95 0.48 -0.06
C LYS A 91 -1.92 1.31 1.23
N ILE A 92 -2.87 2.22 1.43
CA ILE A 92 -2.85 3.15 2.57
C ILE A 92 -2.74 2.42 3.92
N ALA A 93 -3.56 1.39 4.19
CA ALA A 93 -3.46 0.65 5.46
C ALA A 93 -2.08 0.01 5.67
N ASP A 94 -1.47 -0.51 4.60
CA ASP A 94 -0.16 -1.12 4.68
C ASP A 94 0.92 -0.05 4.97
N ILE A 95 0.81 1.13 4.34
CA ILE A 95 1.75 2.26 4.49
C ILE A 95 1.73 2.79 5.93
N TYR A 96 0.54 2.92 6.53
CA TYR A 96 0.37 3.44 7.88
C TYR A 96 0.40 2.36 8.97
N ALA A 97 0.83 1.13 8.66
CA ALA A 97 0.83 0.01 9.60
C ALA A 97 -0.54 -0.24 10.28
N ASN A 98 -1.64 0.11 9.60
CA ASN A 98 -3.03 0.15 10.10
C ASN A 98 -3.31 1.17 11.21
N CYS A 99 -2.37 2.04 11.57
CA CYS A 99 -2.59 3.12 12.53
C CYS A 99 -3.64 4.12 11.99
N GLY A 100 -4.69 4.35 12.77
CA GLY A 100 -5.77 5.27 12.45
C GLY A 100 -6.69 4.81 11.32
N ILE A 101 -6.73 3.50 11.00
CA ILE A 101 -7.58 2.96 9.93
C ILE A 101 -8.80 2.26 10.54
N THR A 102 -10.01 2.70 10.16
CA THR A 102 -11.27 2.07 10.61
C THR A 102 -11.83 1.06 9.63
N LYS A 103 -11.57 1.23 8.32
CA LYS A 103 -11.97 0.30 7.26
C LYS A 103 -10.83 0.11 6.26
N LYS A 104 -10.59 -1.14 5.85
CA LYS A 104 -9.58 -1.50 4.84
C LYS A 104 -10.24 -2.11 3.61
N VAL A 105 -10.07 -1.46 2.47
CA VAL A 105 -10.57 -1.90 1.17
C VAL A 105 -9.40 -2.27 0.28
N LYS A 106 -9.32 -3.55 -0.09
CA LYS A 106 -8.29 -4.05 -1.02
C LYS A 106 -8.76 -3.83 -2.45
N ALA A 107 -7.94 -3.15 -3.23
CA ALA A 107 -8.07 -3.00 -4.67
C ALA A 107 -6.68 -2.96 -5.31
N THR A 108 -6.57 -3.32 -6.59
CA THR A 108 -5.30 -3.41 -7.30
C THR A 108 -5.51 -3.11 -8.77
N GLY A 109 -4.65 -2.27 -9.34
CA GLY A 109 -4.84 -1.71 -10.67
C GLY A 109 -5.65 -0.42 -10.60
N LEU A 110 -5.33 0.51 -11.50
CA LEU A 110 -5.87 1.86 -11.54
C LEU A 110 -7.41 1.88 -11.53
N ASP A 111 -8.07 1.11 -12.41
CA ASP A 111 -9.54 1.06 -12.49
C ASP A 111 -10.20 0.53 -11.21
N ALA A 112 -9.69 -0.57 -10.66
CA ALA A 112 -10.27 -1.18 -9.47
C ALA A 112 -10.08 -0.28 -8.23
N LEU A 113 -8.96 0.45 -8.16
CA LEU A 113 -8.72 1.45 -7.11
C LEU A 113 -9.75 2.57 -7.24
N PHE A 114 -9.97 3.07 -8.45
CA PHE A 114 -10.91 4.15 -8.71
C PHE A 114 -12.36 3.73 -8.42
N ASP A 115 -12.77 2.54 -8.85
CA ASP A 115 -14.10 1.98 -8.58
C ASP A 115 -14.34 1.81 -7.07
N ALA A 116 -13.31 1.33 -6.34
CA ALA A 116 -13.36 1.23 -4.90
C ALA A 116 -13.47 2.62 -4.25
N THR A 117 -12.70 3.61 -4.70
CA THR A 117 -12.82 4.99 -4.19
C THR A 117 -14.23 5.54 -4.37
N ILE A 118 -14.81 5.43 -5.58
CA ILE A 118 -16.17 5.88 -5.88
C ILE A 118 -17.21 5.19 -5.00
N LYS A 119 -17.08 3.88 -4.83
CA LYS A 119 -17.98 3.11 -3.96
C LYS A 119 -17.90 3.60 -2.51
N GLU A 120 -16.69 3.78 -2.00
CA GLU A 120 -16.47 4.17 -0.60
C GLU A 120 -16.83 5.64 -0.34
N MET A 121 -16.69 6.53 -1.33
CA MET A 121 -17.23 7.89 -1.24
C MET A 121 -18.75 7.90 -1.13
N LYS A 122 -19.46 7.03 -1.88
CA LYS A 122 -20.93 6.91 -1.79
C LYS A 122 -21.41 6.31 -0.47
N GLU A 123 -20.58 5.47 0.16
CA GLU A 123 -20.87 4.85 1.46
C GLU A 123 -20.43 5.72 2.65
N ALA A 124 -19.57 6.71 2.41
CA ALA A 124 -19.04 7.59 3.45
C ALA A 124 -20.16 8.47 4.03
N GLY A 125 -20.16 8.61 5.35
CA GLY A 125 -20.95 9.63 6.04
C GLY A 125 -20.06 10.78 6.50
N ASP A 126 -20.61 11.65 7.35
CA ASP A 126 -19.88 12.76 7.95
C ASP A 126 -18.62 12.29 8.69
N GLU A 127 -17.66 13.21 8.88
CA GLU A 127 -16.39 12.97 9.60
C GLU A 127 -15.59 11.76 9.10
N THR A 128 -15.68 11.48 7.78
CA THR A 128 -15.02 10.34 7.14
C THR A 128 -13.94 10.80 6.16
N ILE A 129 -12.75 10.21 6.26
CA ILE A 129 -11.70 10.30 5.23
C ILE A 129 -11.74 9.03 4.39
N VAL A 130 -11.98 9.16 3.08
CA VAL A 130 -11.71 8.10 2.09
C VAL A 130 -10.33 8.35 1.49
N PHE A 131 -9.34 7.53 1.85
CA PHE A 131 -7.95 7.71 1.46
C PHE A 131 -7.48 6.59 0.53
N THR A 132 -7.23 6.95 -0.73
CA THR A 132 -6.78 6.01 -1.77
C THR A 132 -5.33 6.26 -2.15
N ASN A 133 -4.54 5.20 -2.36
CA ASN A 133 -3.23 5.26 -3.01
C ASN A 133 -3.29 4.60 -4.40
N PHE A 134 -3.09 5.39 -5.45
CA PHE A 134 -3.03 4.94 -6.84
C PHE A 134 -1.63 4.46 -7.23
N VAL A 135 -1.25 3.28 -6.71
CA VAL A 135 0.14 2.77 -6.72
C VAL A 135 0.71 2.43 -8.10
N ASP A 136 -0.13 2.28 -9.13
CA ASP A 136 0.31 1.88 -10.47
C ASP A 136 1.28 2.88 -11.11
N PHE A 137 1.12 4.18 -10.83
CA PHE A 137 2.02 5.25 -11.30
C PHE A 137 3.47 5.04 -10.89
N ASP A 138 3.67 4.55 -9.67
CA ASP A 138 4.99 4.25 -9.15
C ASP A 138 5.45 2.84 -9.57
N SER A 139 4.68 1.82 -9.19
CA SER A 139 5.10 0.42 -9.26
C SER A 139 5.01 -0.22 -10.65
N SER A 140 4.01 0.14 -11.44
CA SER A 140 3.76 -0.45 -12.76
C SER A 140 4.49 0.30 -13.86
N TRP A 141 4.59 1.64 -13.76
CA TRP A 141 5.13 2.47 -14.84
C TRP A 141 6.40 3.25 -14.47
N GLY A 142 6.44 3.94 -13.33
CA GLY A 142 7.59 4.73 -12.90
C GLY A 142 8.87 3.90 -12.72
N HIS A 143 8.84 2.91 -11.84
CA HIS A 143 9.96 1.99 -11.56
C HIS A 143 10.39 1.18 -12.78
N ARG A 144 9.47 0.96 -13.73
CA ARG A 144 9.73 0.20 -14.96
C ARG A 144 10.18 1.08 -16.13
N ARG A 145 10.24 2.40 -15.94
CA ARG A 145 10.58 3.39 -16.98
C ARG A 145 9.68 3.25 -18.22
N ASP A 146 8.41 2.95 -18.00
CA ASP A 146 7.41 2.81 -19.05
C ASP A 146 6.68 4.13 -19.27
N VAL A 147 7.26 4.97 -20.12
CA VAL A 147 6.72 6.31 -20.44
C VAL A 147 5.31 6.22 -21.03
N ALA A 148 5.07 5.28 -21.94
CA ALA A 148 3.78 5.15 -22.62
C ALA A 148 2.69 4.68 -21.65
N GLY A 149 3.01 3.69 -20.80
CA GLY A 149 2.11 3.24 -19.74
C GLY A 149 1.79 4.33 -18.72
N TYR A 150 2.80 5.10 -18.29
CA TYR A 150 2.61 6.21 -17.34
C TYR A 150 1.67 7.27 -17.93
N ALA A 151 1.92 7.71 -19.16
CA ALA A 151 1.08 8.70 -19.84
C ALA A 151 -0.37 8.22 -20.01
N ALA A 152 -0.56 6.98 -20.47
CA ALA A 152 -1.90 6.40 -20.62
C ALA A 152 -2.64 6.26 -19.27
N GLY A 153 -1.91 5.95 -18.19
CA GLY A 153 -2.45 5.92 -16.83
C GLY A 153 -2.95 7.31 -16.38
N LEU A 154 -2.19 8.37 -16.67
CA LEU A 154 -2.58 9.74 -16.31
C LEU A 154 -3.82 10.18 -17.09
N GLU A 155 -3.87 9.90 -18.40
CA GLU A 155 -5.04 10.17 -19.24
C GLU A 155 -6.29 9.38 -18.81
N LEU A 156 -6.11 8.15 -18.33
CA LEU A 156 -7.21 7.38 -17.76
C LEU A 156 -7.70 8.00 -16.45
N PHE A 157 -6.80 8.35 -15.54
CA PHE A 157 -7.14 8.99 -14.27
C PHE A 157 -7.89 10.31 -14.48
N ASP A 158 -7.38 11.16 -15.38
CA ASP A 158 -7.99 12.45 -15.72
C ASP A 158 -9.42 12.29 -16.28
N ARG A 159 -9.62 11.33 -17.20
CA ARG A 159 -10.95 11.05 -17.77
C ARG A 159 -11.98 10.61 -16.73
N ARG A 160 -11.54 9.96 -15.66
CA ARG A 160 -12.42 9.48 -14.58
C ARG A 160 -12.60 10.49 -13.46
N LEU A 161 -11.77 11.54 -13.40
CA LEU A 161 -11.83 12.55 -12.35
C LEU A 161 -13.23 13.22 -12.21
N PRO A 162 -13.99 13.49 -13.29
CA PRO A 162 -15.37 13.98 -13.16
C PRO A 162 -16.27 13.09 -12.30
N GLU A 163 -16.10 11.76 -12.34
CA GLU A 163 -16.89 10.82 -11.52
C GLU A 163 -16.66 11.06 -10.01
N LEU A 164 -15.44 11.42 -9.61
CA LEU A 164 -15.15 11.76 -8.20
C LEU A 164 -15.73 13.13 -7.85
N MET A 165 -15.54 14.12 -8.74
CA MET A 165 -15.97 15.50 -8.50
C MET A 165 -17.49 15.62 -8.36
N GLU A 166 -18.26 14.81 -9.10
CA GLU A 166 -19.72 14.76 -8.97
C GLU A 166 -20.22 14.28 -7.60
N LEU A 167 -19.36 13.58 -6.83
CA LEU A 167 -19.69 13.09 -5.50
C LEU A 167 -19.28 14.03 -4.37
N VAL A 168 -18.53 15.11 -4.66
CA VAL A 168 -18.06 16.08 -3.67
C VAL A 168 -19.19 17.07 -3.39
N GLY A 169 -19.77 17.01 -2.19
CA GLY A 169 -20.79 17.95 -1.71
C GLY A 169 -20.23 19.33 -1.33
N GLU A 170 -21.11 20.23 -0.87
CA GLU A 170 -20.73 21.60 -0.48
C GLU A 170 -19.78 21.65 0.73
N ASP A 171 -19.89 20.68 1.64
CA ASP A 171 -19.08 20.56 2.86
C ASP A 171 -17.89 19.60 2.72
N ASP A 172 -17.72 19.00 1.54
CA ASP A 172 -16.66 18.04 1.27
C ASP A 172 -15.41 18.71 0.67
N ILE A 173 -14.26 18.05 0.85
CA ILE A 173 -12.99 18.49 0.25
C ILE A 173 -12.36 17.31 -0.48
N LEU A 174 -12.08 17.50 -1.77
CA LEU A 174 -11.25 16.60 -2.57
C LEU A 174 -9.80 17.11 -2.59
N ILE A 175 -8.86 16.27 -2.13
CA ILE A 175 -7.43 16.55 -2.17
C ILE A 175 -6.74 15.57 -3.11
N LEU A 176 -6.07 16.10 -4.12
CA LEU A 176 -5.21 15.35 -5.04
C LEU A 176 -3.76 15.76 -4.82
N THR A 177 -2.88 14.79 -4.57
CA THR A 177 -1.46 15.02 -4.34
C THR A 177 -0.64 13.81 -4.74
N ALA A 178 0.68 13.98 -4.83
CA ALA A 178 1.66 12.91 -4.87
C ALA A 178 2.51 12.92 -3.58
N ASP A 179 3.12 11.80 -3.26
CA ASP A 179 4.06 11.61 -2.15
C ASP A 179 5.52 11.81 -2.56
N HIS A 180 5.86 11.52 -3.82
CA HIS A 180 7.14 11.86 -4.45
C HIS A 180 7.06 11.81 -5.99
N GLY A 181 8.16 12.14 -6.66
CA GLY A 181 8.32 11.93 -8.10
C GLY A 181 8.84 10.53 -8.42
N CYS A 182 8.48 9.99 -9.58
CA CYS A 182 9.03 8.75 -10.13
C CYS A 182 9.14 8.85 -11.67
N ASP A 183 10.09 9.67 -12.14
CA ASP A 183 10.24 10.02 -13.56
C ASP A 183 10.55 8.79 -14.43
N PRO A 184 9.67 8.38 -15.37
CA PRO A 184 9.89 7.21 -16.22
C PRO A 184 11.00 7.41 -17.26
N THR A 185 11.56 8.62 -17.40
CA THR A 185 12.67 8.93 -18.32
C THR A 185 14.03 9.03 -17.63
N TRP A 186 14.07 9.01 -16.30
CA TRP A 186 15.30 9.18 -15.53
C TRP A 186 16.24 7.97 -15.67
N THR A 187 17.51 8.22 -16.01
CA THR A 187 18.57 7.21 -16.18
C THR A 187 19.76 7.47 -15.27
#